data_AF-A0A9X3YME0-F1
#
_entry.id   AF-A0A9X3YME0-F1
#
_cell.length_a   1.000
_cell.length_b   1.000
_cell.length_c   1.000
_cell.angle_alpha   90.00
_cell.angle_beta   90.00
_cell.angle_gamma   90.00
#
_symmetry.space_group_name_H-M   'P 1'
#
loop_
_entity.id
_entity.type
_entity.pdbx_description
1 polymer ?
#
loop_
_entity_poly.entity_id
_entity_poly.type
_entity_poly.pdbx_seq_one_letter_code
_entity_poly.pdbx_strand_id
1 'polypeptide(L)'
;MYKLIFPLLAASLFLTACGNSGTDKPQTAAKAQAPAPTSVTGTVSLKTPIPLTTAAHLKLQLVNVTLKPSVAIAQSNSPISAVPAPFELAFDPSKIDQNAFYVLEVAIADGERNFVAPRQYPVVTKGAPAKVEVVLAAEPTPSEKLDAEYASLERAIGAMKIARGASEDEASTTAWDGFFDSSGLRYVREITDYGDKGRINTYFAYRDGKPMAVVKENVPAMATRPNAVTRAGWNDQGVLVLKTKRDGSTTTELADNDAKALHDLAVSKFETVSKKKP
;
A
#
# COMPACT_ATOMS: atom_id res chain seq x y z
N MET A 1 19.04 45.26 48.66
CA MET A 1 19.10 46.68 48.22
C MET A 1 18.97 46.65 46.70
N TYR A 2 17.90 47.08 46.01
CA TYR A 2 17.00 48.24 46.09
C TYR A 2 15.59 47.83 45.56
N LYS A 3 14.51 47.99 46.36
CA LYS A 3 13.32 48.87 46.15
C LYS A 3 12.54 48.68 44.82
N LEU A 4 11.30 48.15 44.84
CA LEU A 4 9.98 48.85 44.92
C LEU A 4 9.76 49.82 43.74
N ILE A 5 8.68 49.73 42.94
CA ILE A 5 7.43 50.51 43.11
C ILE A 5 6.34 50.03 42.12
N PHE A 6 5.13 49.86 42.64
CA PHE A 6 3.83 49.73 41.98
C PHE A 6 3.22 51.12 41.75
N PRO A 7 2.41 51.38 40.70
CA PRO A 7 1.43 52.46 40.74
C PRO A 7 0.02 51.91 40.94
N LEU A 8 -0.60 52.37 42.03
CA LEU A 8 -2.05 52.43 42.23
C LEU A 8 -2.66 53.42 41.23
N LEU A 9 -3.83 53.10 40.67
CA LEU A 9 -4.84 54.11 40.40
C LEU A 9 -6.17 53.64 41.00
N ALA A 10 -6.68 54.45 41.94
CA ALA A 10 -7.96 54.29 42.59
C ALA A 10 -9.05 55.02 41.81
N ALA A 11 -10.23 54.43 41.72
CA ALA A 11 -11.47 55.16 41.47
C ALA A 11 -12.63 54.41 42.15
N SER A 12 -13.01 54.92 43.30
CA SER A 12 -14.18 54.51 44.09
C SER A 12 -15.38 55.38 43.71
N LEU A 13 -16.47 54.76 43.26
CA LEU A 13 -17.81 55.35 43.17
C LEU A 13 -18.74 54.56 44.10
N PHE A 14 -19.29 55.25 45.08
CA PHE A 14 -20.34 54.76 45.96
C PHE A 14 -21.71 54.91 45.27
N LEU A 15 -22.51 53.85 45.25
CA LEU A 15 -23.96 53.95 45.28
C LEU A 15 -24.52 52.90 46.25
N THR A 16 -25.17 53.39 47.31
CA THR A 16 -26.02 52.64 48.22
C THR A 16 -27.46 52.60 47.66
N ALA A 17 -28.07 51.42 47.59
CA ALA A 17 -29.51 51.27 47.59
C ALA A 17 -29.90 49.92 48.22
N CYS A 18 -30.78 49.98 49.21
CA CYS A 18 -31.26 48.88 50.02
C CYS A 18 -32.24 47.96 49.29
N GLY A 19 -32.19 46.67 49.63
CA GLY A 19 -33.36 45.84 49.92
C GLY A 19 -34.18 45.30 48.74
N ASN A 20 -34.01 44.01 48.43
CA ASN A 20 -35.10 43.05 48.52
C ASN A 20 -34.53 41.62 48.59
N SER A 21 -34.84 40.89 49.65
CA SER A 21 -34.47 39.49 49.83
C SER A 21 -35.37 38.62 48.97
N GLY A 22 -35.00 38.43 47.71
CA GLY A 22 -35.50 37.35 46.86
C GLY A 22 -34.52 36.19 46.89
N THR A 23 -34.89 35.09 47.55
CA THR A 23 -34.16 33.81 47.48
C THR A 23 -34.28 33.20 46.09
N ASP A 24 -33.54 33.73 45.12
CA ASP A 24 -33.28 33.03 43.87
C ASP A 24 -32.07 32.12 44.08
N LYS A 25 -32.37 30.84 44.28
CA LYS A 25 -31.38 29.76 44.19
C LYS A 25 -30.65 29.92 42.85
N PRO A 26 -29.32 29.78 42.78
CA PRO A 26 -28.64 29.59 41.51
C PRO A 26 -29.20 28.31 40.87
N GLN A 27 -30.15 28.46 39.93
CA GLN A 27 -30.49 27.40 39.00
C GLN A 27 -29.22 27.15 38.21
N THR A 28 -28.56 26.04 38.56
CA THR A 28 -27.56 25.40 37.72
C THR A 28 -28.26 25.19 36.38
N ALA A 29 -27.94 26.05 35.41
CA ALA A 29 -28.33 25.83 34.03
C ALA A 29 -27.71 24.49 33.65
N ALA A 30 -28.54 23.44 33.60
CA ALA A 30 -28.15 22.17 33.02
C ALA A 30 -27.65 22.51 31.61
N LYS A 31 -26.34 22.36 31.38
CA LYS A 31 -25.80 22.36 30.02
C LYS A 31 -26.61 21.31 29.28
N ALA A 32 -27.47 21.74 28.35
CA ALA A 32 -28.14 20.84 27.44
C ALA A 32 -27.05 20.01 26.78
N GLN A 33 -26.97 18.73 27.16
CA GLN A 33 -25.99 17.81 26.61
C GLN A 33 -26.30 17.72 25.13
N ALA A 34 -25.32 18.07 24.29
CA ALA A 34 -25.47 17.96 22.84
C ALA A 34 -25.95 16.55 22.52
N PRO A 35 -26.92 16.38 21.59
CA PRO A 35 -27.39 15.06 21.19
C PRO A 35 -26.19 14.17 20.87
N ALA A 36 -26.22 12.92 21.35
CA ALA A 36 -25.19 11.95 21.00
C ALA A 36 -25.14 11.84 19.46
N PRO A 37 -23.93 11.82 18.86
CA PRO A 37 -23.82 11.72 17.41
C PRO A 37 -24.49 10.43 16.92
N THR A 38 -25.17 10.52 15.78
CA THR A 38 -25.80 9.39 15.08
C THR A 38 -25.05 9.01 13.80
N SER A 39 -24.03 9.78 13.44
CA SER A 39 -23.16 9.48 12.29
C SER A 39 -21.74 9.98 12.54
N VAL A 40 -20.78 9.32 11.87
CA VAL A 40 -19.42 9.81 11.71
C VAL A 40 -19.33 10.46 10.33
N THR A 41 -18.93 11.73 10.28
CA THR A 41 -18.82 12.51 9.05
C THR A 41 -17.38 12.89 8.79
N GLY A 42 -17.07 13.30 7.56
CA GLY A 42 -15.73 13.76 7.27
C GLY A 42 -15.44 13.99 5.81
N THR A 43 -14.16 14.17 5.53
CA THR A 43 -13.61 14.25 4.18
C THR A 43 -12.51 13.21 4.04
N VAL A 44 -12.47 12.50 2.93
CA VAL A 44 -11.38 11.58 2.56
C VAL A 44 -10.55 12.19 1.44
N SER A 45 -9.22 12.08 1.55
CA SER A 45 -8.25 12.58 0.58
C SER A 45 -7.08 11.60 0.43
N LEU A 46 -6.27 11.76 -0.63
CA LEU A 46 -5.07 10.96 -0.86
C LEU A 46 -3.82 11.77 -0.52
N LYS A 47 -2.86 11.15 0.16
CA LYS A 47 -1.54 11.73 0.48
C LYS A 47 -0.79 12.14 -0.78
N THR A 48 -0.86 11.30 -1.80
CA THR A 48 -0.32 11.56 -3.14
C THR A 48 -1.49 11.54 -4.11
N PRO A 49 -1.79 12.65 -4.79
CA PRO A 49 -2.92 12.70 -5.72
C PRO A 49 -2.75 11.72 -6.88
N ILE A 50 -3.75 10.84 -7.06
CA ILE A 50 -3.85 9.89 -8.16
C ILE A 50 -5.32 9.90 -8.61
N PRO A 51 -5.61 10.02 -9.92
CA PRO A 51 -6.97 9.89 -10.43
C PRO A 51 -7.56 8.51 -10.08
N LEU A 52 -8.79 8.50 -9.57
CA LEU A 52 -9.52 7.25 -9.31
C LEU A 52 -10.16 6.73 -10.59
N THR A 53 -10.25 5.41 -10.73
CA THR A 53 -11.00 4.81 -11.84
C THR A 53 -12.49 4.68 -11.52
N THR A 54 -13.29 4.28 -12.51
CA THR A 54 -14.70 3.97 -12.31
C THR A 54 -14.95 2.73 -11.43
N ALA A 55 -13.92 1.93 -11.16
CA ALA A 55 -13.99 0.80 -10.24
C ALA A 55 -13.81 1.20 -8.77
N ALA A 56 -13.49 2.46 -8.47
CA ALA A 56 -13.16 2.91 -7.13
C ALA A 56 -14.37 2.91 -6.18
N HIS A 57 -14.18 2.32 -5.00
CA HIS A 57 -15.17 2.26 -3.92
C HIS A 57 -14.58 2.75 -2.60
N LEU A 58 -15.30 3.64 -1.92
CA LEU A 58 -15.04 4.06 -0.55
C LEU A 58 -15.65 3.04 0.41
N LYS A 59 -14.80 2.45 1.26
CA LYS A 59 -15.17 1.54 2.34
C LYS A 59 -15.00 2.26 3.67
N LEU A 60 -16.05 2.28 4.48
CA LEU A 60 -16.05 2.84 5.83
C LEU A 60 -16.47 1.77 6.82
N GLN A 61 -15.78 1.69 7.96
CA GLN A 61 -16.20 0.86 9.07
C GLN A 61 -15.99 1.59 10.39
N LEU A 62 -17.00 1.55 11.26
CA LEU A 62 -16.89 1.98 12.64
C LEU A 62 -16.65 0.75 13.51
N VAL A 63 -15.45 0.64 14.07
CA VAL A 63 -14.97 -0.59 14.72
C VAL A 63 -14.76 -0.36 16.21
N ASN A 64 -15.37 -1.21 17.05
CA ASN A 64 -15.04 -1.30 18.47
C ASN A 64 -13.74 -2.11 18.63
N VAL A 65 -12.67 -1.41 19.01
CA VAL A 65 -11.32 -2.00 19.15
C VAL A 65 -11.01 -2.47 20.57
N THR A 66 -11.89 -2.19 21.54
CA THR A 66 -11.80 -2.73 22.91
C THR A 66 -12.10 -4.24 22.93
N LEU A 67 -13.00 -4.70 22.06
CA LEU A 67 -13.33 -6.11 21.92
C LEU A 67 -12.20 -6.89 21.23
N LYS A 68 -12.10 -8.19 21.55
CA LYS A 68 -11.15 -9.13 20.94
C LYS A 68 -11.92 -10.41 20.55
N PRO A 69 -12.11 -10.70 19.25
CA PRO A 69 -11.72 -9.87 18.10
C PRO A 69 -12.50 -8.53 18.06
N SER A 70 -11.94 -7.53 17.36
CA SER A 70 -12.62 -6.25 17.15
C SER A 70 -13.93 -6.44 16.38
N VAL A 71 -14.92 -5.59 16.62
CA VAL A 71 -16.27 -5.74 16.02
C VAL A 71 -16.67 -4.48 15.27
N ALA A 72 -17.03 -4.60 13.98
CA ALA A 72 -17.63 -3.53 13.21
C ALA A 72 -19.10 -3.34 13.64
N ILE A 73 -19.46 -2.14 14.08
CA ILE A 73 -20.82 -1.81 14.54
C ILE A 73 -21.63 -1.04 13.47
N ALA A 74 -20.94 -0.46 12.49
CA ALA A 74 -21.51 0.15 11.29
C ALA A 74 -20.51 0.01 10.14
N GLN A 75 -21.00 -0.13 8.92
CA GLN A 75 -20.17 -0.22 7.71
C GLN A 75 -20.91 0.34 6.50
N SER A 76 -20.16 0.88 5.53
CA SER A 76 -20.66 1.25 4.22
C SER A 76 -19.63 0.95 3.13
N ASN A 77 -20.13 0.74 1.91
CA ASN A 77 -19.33 0.56 0.71
C ASN A 77 -20.05 1.27 -0.45
N SER A 78 -19.46 2.35 -0.97
CA SER A 78 -20.10 3.20 -1.97
C SER A 78 -19.12 3.55 -3.10
N PRO A 79 -19.58 3.69 -4.35
CA PRO A 79 -18.72 4.16 -5.43
C PRO A 79 -18.20 5.58 -5.15
N ILE A 80 -16.98 5.86 -5.61
CA ILE A 80 -16.34 7.18 -5.47
C ILE A 80 -15.58 7.49 -6.77
N SER A 81 -15.69 8.71 -7.29
CA SER A 81 -15.08 9.09 -8.58
C SER A 81 -13.94 10.10 -8.44
N ALA A 82 -13.83 10.79 -7.31
CA ALA A 82 -12.82 11.81 -7.08
C ALA A 82 -12.54 12.01 -5.60
N VAL A 83 -11.38 12.58 -5.29
CA VAL A 83 -10.98 13.07 -3.96
C VAL A 83 -10.40 14.49 -4.05
N PRO A 84 -10.54 15.34 -3.02
CA PRO A 84 -11.21 15.07 -1.74
C PRO A 84 -12.72 14.88 -1.86
N ALA A 85 -13.29 13.95 -1.10
CA ALA A 85 -14.73 13.67 -1.10
C ALA A 85 -15.31 13.68 0.32
N PRO A 86 -16.50 14.24 0.53
CA PRO A 86 -17.20 14.12 1.79
C PRO A 86 -17.71 12.68 1.99
N PHE A 87 -17.86 12.27 3.23
CA PHE A 87 -18.50 11.01 3.59
C PHE A 87 -19.37 11.13 4.84
N GLU A 88 -20.30 10.19 4.98
CA GLU A 88 -21.11 9.99 6.17
C GLU A 88 -21.30 8.49 6.43
N LEU A 89 -21.10 8.07 7.67
CA LEU A 89 -21.38 6.73 8.16
C LEU A 89 -22.36 6.81 9.33
N ALA A 90 -23.64 6.55 9.06
CA ALA A 90 -24.66 6.45 10.08
C ALA A 90 -24.44 5.21 10.97
N PHE A 91 -24.73 5.35 12.26
CA PHE A 91 -24.70 4.25 13.22
C PHE A 91 -25.83 4.37 14.23
N ASP A 92 -26.17 3.25 14.87
CA ASP A 92 -27.15 3.21 15.95
C ASP A 92 -26.48 3.58 17.28
N PRO A 93 -26.83 4.72 17.91
CA PRO A 93 -26.20 5.16 19.17
C PRO A 93 -26.41 4.16 20.31
N SER A 94 -27.44 3.31 20.27
CA SER A 94 -27.67 2.29 21.29
C SER A 94 -26.61 1.18 21.30
N LYS A 95 -25.84 1.04 20.21
CA LYS A 95 -24.72 0.11 20.08
C LYS A 95 -23.38 0.68 20.56
N ILE A 96 -23.38 1.93 21.03
CA ILE A 96 -22.18 2.61 21.53
C ILE A 96 -22.05 2.41 23.04
N ASP A 97 -21.03 1.65 23.44
CA ASP A 97 -20.54 1.64 24.81
C ASP A 97 -19.61 2.84 25.04
N GLN A 98 -20.02 3.78 25.88
CA GLN A 98 -19.25 4.99 26.18
C GLN A 98 -17.88 4.70 26.83
N ASN A 99 -17.68 3.51 27.39
CA ASN A 99 -16.42 3.07 27.99
C ASN A 99 -15.48 2.37 26.98
N ALA A 100 -15.99 2.01 25.81
CA ALA A 100 -15.19 1.38 24.76
C ALA A 100 -14.39 2.42 23.94
N PHE A 101 -13.54 1.93 23.04
CA PHE A 101 -12.82 2.72 22.05
C PHE A 101 -13.31 2.35 20.67
N TYR A 102 -13.63 3.37 19.88
CA TYR A 102 -14.07 3.21 18.50
C TYR A 102 -13.11 3.88 17.55
N VAL A 103 -12.79 3.20 16.45
CA VAL A 103 -11.94 3.69 15.37
C VAL A 103 -12.76 3.69 14.08
N LEU A 104 -12.66 4.78 13.32
CA LEU A 104 -13.11 4.80 11.94
C LEU A 104 -12.01 4.23 11.05
N GLU A 105 -12.29 3.10 10.41
CA GLU A 105 -11.47 2.55 9.34
C GLU A 105 -12.01 3.06 8.00
N VAL A 106 -11.11 3.62 7.20
CA VAL A 106 -11.42 4.19 5.89
C VAL A 106 -10.45 3.62 4.88
N ALA A 107 -10.97 3.10 3.79
CA ALA A 107 -10.19 2.63 2.67
C ALA A 107 -10.85 2.98 1.34
N ILE A 108 -10.06 3.18 0.30
CA ILE A 108 -10.53 3.19 -1.08
C ILE A 108 -9.94 1.96 -1.76
N ALA A 109 -10.80 1.13 -2.37
CA ALA A 109 -10.39 0.04 -3.24
C ALA A 109 -10.65 0.45 -4.69
N ASP A 110 -9.63 0.40 -5.54
CA ASP A 110 -9.67 0.82 -6.95
C ASP A 110 -8.93 -0.22 -7.82
N GLY A 111 -9.67 -1.22 -8.30
CA GLY A 111 -9.08 -2.39 -8.96
C GLY A 111 -8.13 -3.15 -8.02
N GLU A 112 -6.88 -3.32 -8.42
CA GLU A 112 -5.83 -3.94 -7.58
C GLU A 112 -5.23 -2.96 -6.55
N ARG A 113 -5.48 -1.66 -6.70
CA ARG A 113 -4.94 -0.63 -5.82
C ARG A 113 -5.82 -0.50 -4.59
N ASN A 114 -5.21 -0.52 -3.41
CA ASN A 114 -5.87 -0.13 -2.18
C ASN A 114 -5.22 1.14 -1.62
N PHE A 115 -6.05 2.00 -1.05
CA PHE A 115 -5.63 3.18 -0.31
C PHE A 115 -6.15 3.04 1.11
N VAL A 116 -5.26 3.15 2.09
CA VAL A 116 -5.60 2.96 3.51
C VAL A 116 -5.07 4.11 4.36
N ALA A 117 -5.71 4.32 5.50
CA ALA A 117 -5.25 5.29 6.47
C ALA A 117 -3.95 4.79 7.15
N PRO A 118 -2.84 5.55 7.10
CA PRO A 118 -1.60 5.15 7.77
C PRO A 118 -1.64 5.37 9.29
N ARG A 119 -2.73 5.95 9.81
CA ARG A 119 -2.99 6.18 11.24
C ARG A 119 -4.44 5.84 11.55
N GLN A 120 -4.70 5.53 12.82
CA GLN A 120 -6.06 5.32 13.32
C GLN A 120 -6.79 6.65 13.52
N TYR A 121 -8.12 6.62 13.35
CA TYR A 121 -9.01 7.75 13.59
C TYR A 121 -10.00 7.39 14.71
N PRO A 122 -9.66 7.65 15.99
CA PRO A 122 -10.59 7.48 17.10
C PRO A 122 -11.80 8.41 16.93
N VAL A 123 -13.01 7.91 17.20
CA VAL A 123 -14.27 8.65 17.02
C VAL A 123 -15.29 8.33 18.11
N VAL A 124 -16.30 9.20 18.23
CA VAL A 124 -17.56 9.03 19.00
C VAL A 124 -17.43 8.99 20.54
N THR A 125 -16.35 8.44 21.09
CA THR A 125 -16.20 8.17 22.53
C THR A 125 -14.96 8.84 23.12
N LYS A 126 -14.93 9.02 24.45
CA LYS A 126 -13.75 9.53 25.19
C LYS A 126 -13.21 10.88 24.69
N GLY A 127 -14.12 11.76 24.27
CA GLY A 127 -13.80 13.08 23.74
C GLY A 127 -13.33 13.07 22.27
N ALA A 128 -13.30 11.92 21.60
CA ALA A 128 -12.99 11.83 20.19
C ALA A 128 -14.13 12.43 19.34
N PRO A 129 -13.82 13.17 18.27
CA PRO A 129 -14.83 13.84 17.45
C PRO A 129 -15.65 12.83 16.64
N ALA A 130 -16.86 13.23 16.24
CA ALA A 130 -17.66 12.53 15.24
C ALA A 130 -17.44 13.07 13.81
N LYS A 131 -16.56 14.06 13.65
CA LYS A 131 -16.16 14.63 12.36
C LYS A 131 -14.65 14.53 12.20
N VAL A 132 -14.17 13.93 11.11
CA VAL A 132 -12.74 13.69 10.89
C VAL A 132 -12.28 14.03 9.46
N GLU A 133 -11.01 14.34 9.32
CA GLU A 133 -10.36 14.52 8.01
C GLU A 133 -9.37 13.38 7.80
N VAL A 134 -9.61 12.58 6.78
CA VAL A 134 -8.88 11.34 6.51
C VAL A 134 -7.95 11.52 5.32
N VAL A 135 -6.69 11.15 5.51
CA VAL A 135 -5.66 11.14 4.46
C VAL A 135 -5.19 9.71 4.27
N LEU A 136 -5.49 9.13 3.10
CA LEU A 136 -5.11 7.77 2.75
C LEU A 136 -3.78 7.75 1.99
N ALA A 137 -3.01 6.69 2.15
CA ALA A 137 -1.83 6.39 1.36
C ALA A 137 -2.10 5.15 0.50
N ALA A 138 -1.52 5.14 -0.71
CA ALA A 138 -1.57 3.96 -1.56
C ALA A 138 -0.74 2.82 -0.94
N GLU A 139 -1.32 1.62 -0.93
CA GLU A 139 -0.56 0.40 -0.71
C GLU A 139 0.09 -0.06 -2.03
N PRO A 140 1.30 -0.65 -1.96
CA PRO A 140 1.90 -1.27 -3.11
C PRO A 140 0.99 -2.37 -3.69
N THR A 141 0.77 -2.37 -5.00
CA THR A 141 0.05 -3.47 -5.67
C THR A 141 0.86 -4.76 -5.60
N PRO A 142 0.23 -5.93 -5.82
CA PRO A 142 0.97 -7.19 -5.90
C PRO A 142 2.13 -7.16 -6.90
N SER A 143 1.93 -6.53 -8.06
CA SER A 143 2.96 -6.33 -9.09
C SER A 143 4.14 -5.48 -8.60
N GLU A 144 3.87 -4.36 -7.92
CA GLU A 144 4.91 -3.49 -7.36
C GLU A 144 5.68 -4.13 -6.21
N LYS A 145 5.01 -4.93 -5.37
CA LYS A 145 5.67 -5.73 -4.33
C LYS A 145 6.65 -6.72 -4.96
N LEU A 146 6.21 -7.41 -6.02
CA LEU A 146 7.05 -8.35 -6.76
C LEU A 146 8.25 -7.65 -7.41
N ASP A 147 8.04 -6.49 -8.03
CA ASP A 147 9.10 -5.70 -8.65
C ASP A 147 10.15 -5.24 -7.63
N ALA A 148 9.71 -4.80 -6.44
CA ALA A 148 10.60 -4.43 -5.36
C ALA A 148 11.43 -5.62 -4.87
N GLU A 149 10.81 -6.80 -4.74
CA GLU A 149 11.50 -8.02 -4.34
C GLU A 149 12.50 -8.50 -5.40
N TYR A 150 12.10 -8.52 -6.68
CA TYR A 150 12.99 -8.85 -7.79
C TYR A 150 14.22 -7.94 -7.82
N ALA A 151 14.02 -6.62 -7.71
CA ALA A 151 15.12 -5.67 -7.69
C ALA A 151 16.02 -5.83 -6.44
N SER A 152 15.44 -6.22 -5.30
CA SER A 152 16.21 -6.53 -4.08
C SER A 152 17.12 -7.75 -4.31
N LEU A 153 16.55 -8.81 -4.88
CA LEU A 153 17.30 -10.02 -5.23
C LEU A 153 18.44 -9.73 -6.20
N GLU A 154 18.20 -8.97 -7.27
CA GLU A 154 19.24 -8.60 -8.24
C GLU A 154 20.43 -7.88 -7.61
N ARG A 155 20.19 -7.01 -6.62
CA ARG A 155 21.26 -6.33 -5.87
C ARG A 155 22.01 -7.29 -4.96
N ALA A 156 21.35 -8.31 -4.43
CA ALA A 156 21.92 -9.26 -3.49
C ALA A 156 22.80 -10.34 -4.14
N ILE A 157 22.67 -10.58 -5.45
CA ILE A 157 23.37 -11.72 -6.09
C ILE A 157 24.90 -11.63 -6.01
N GLY A 158 25.47 -10.43 -5.82
CA GLY A 158 26.92 -10.25 -5.71
C GLY A 158 27.54 -10.94 -4.49
N ALA A 159 26.73 -11.28 -3.48
CA ALA A 159 27.16 -12.03 -2.30
C ALA A 159 26.88 -13.55 -2.40
N MET A 160 26.31 -14.02 -3.51
CA MET A 160 25.89 -15.41 -3.67
C MET A 160 26.99 -16.28 -4.29
N LYS A 161 26.91 -17.60 -4.04
CA LYS A 161 27.76 -18.56 -4.74
C LYS A 161 27.28 -18.70 -6.19
N ILE A 162 28.20 -18.96 -7.12
CA ILE A 162 27.88 -18.99 -8.56
C ILE A 162 28.25 -20.36 -9.14
N ALA A 163 27.32 -20.95 -9.90
CA ALA A 163 27.61 -22.02 -10.85
C ALA A 163 27.46 -21.49 -12.28
N ARG A 164 28.22 -22.06 -13.22
CA ARG A 164 28.24 -21.59 -14.62
C ARG A 164 28.07 -22.74 -15.59
N GLY A 165 27.55 -22.42 -16.76
CA GLY A 165 27.55 -23.34 -17.90
C GLY A 165 27.40 -22.61 -19.22
N ALA A 166 27.73 -23.31 -20.29
CA ALA A 166 27.55 -22.83 -21.65
C ALA A 166 27.23 -23.99 -22.59
N SER A 167 26.60 -23.68 -23.70
CA SER A 167 26.32 -24.58 -24.82
C SER A 167 26.39 -23.80 -26.12
N GLU A 168 26.63 -24.50 -27.22
CA GLU A 168 26.70 -23.93 -28.57
C GLU A 168 25.95 -24.85 -29.53
N ASP A 169 25.19 -24.26 -30.43
CA ASP A 169 24.59 -24.92 -31.58
C ASP A 169 24.93 -24.16 -32.87
N GLU A 170 24.46 -24.65 -34.02
CA GLU A 170 24.79 -24.05 -35.33
C GLU A 170 24.34 -22.58 -35.47
N ALA A 171 23.35 -22.15 -34.68
CA ALA A 171 22.72 -20.84 -34.83
C ALA A 171 23.03 -19.89 -33.66
N SER A 172 23.55 -20.38 -32.54
CA SER A 172 23.69 -19.61 -31.31
C SER A 172 24.66 -20.18 -30.29
N THR A 173 25.14 -19.28 -29.42
CA THR A 173 25.87 -19.65 -28.20
C THR A 173 25.07 -19.21 -26.99
N THR A 174 24.83 -20.13 -26.05
CA THR A 174 24.16 -19.82 -24.77
C THR A 174 25.15 -19.94 -23.62
N ALA A 175 25.21 -18.94 -22.77
CA ALA A 175 25.94 -18.97 -21.50
C ALA A 175 25.02 -18.59 -20.34
N TRP A 176 25.24 -19.20 -19.17
CA TRP A 176 24.46 -18.88 -17.98
C TRP A 176 25.29 -18.88 -16.69
N ASP A 177 24.89 -17.99 -15.77
CA ASP A 177 25.32 -17.94 -14.38
C ASP A 177 24.11 -18.24 -13.47
N GLY A 178 24.22 -19.25 -12.61
CA GLY A 178 23.25 -19.56 -11.56
C GLY A 178 23.77 -19.10 -10.20
N PHE A 179 22.96 -18.34 -9.46
CA PHE A 179 23.30 -17.74 -8.17
C PHE A 179 22.58 -18.45 -7.03
N PHE A 180 23.34 -18.89 -6.03
CA PHE A 180 22.89 -19.74 -4.94
C PHE A 180 23.15 -19.11 -3.58
N ASP A 181 22.18 -19.22 -2.68
CA ASP A 181 22.33 -18.94 -1.25
C ASP A 181 22.03 -20.19 -0.40
N SER A 182 21.79 -19.99 0.90
CA SER A 182 21.44 -21.08 1.83
C SER A 182 20.13 -21.78 1.49
N SER A 183 19.19 -21.12 0.81
CA SER A 183 17.91 -21.68 0.37
C SER A 183 17.97 -22.37 -1.00
N GLY A 184 19.12 -22.29 -1.70
CA GLY A 184 19.35 -22.94 -2.98
C GLY A 184 19.47 -21.95 -4.13
N LEU A 185 19.04 -22.35 -5.34
CA LEU A 185 19.10 -21.51 -6.54
C LEU A 185 18.12 -20.35 -6.40
N ARG A 186 18.63 -19.12 -6.50
CA ARG A 186 17.84 -17.88 -6.36
C ARG A 186 17.64 -17.15 -7.66
N TYR A 187 18.65 -17.14 -8.51
CA TYR A 187 18.64 -16.32 -9.71
C TYR A 187 19.47 -16.97 -10.81
N VAL A 188 19.06 -16.83 -12.06
CA VAL A 188 19.83 -17.25 -13.24
C VAL A 188 19.89 -16.11 -14.23
N ARG A 189 21.09 -15.81 -14.72
CA ARG A 189 21.33 -14.99 -15.90
C ARG A 189 21.62 -15.93 -17.05
N GLU A 190 20.85 -15.84 -18.12
CA GLU A 190 21.10 -16.57 -19.36
C GLU A 190 21.24 -15.57 -20.50
N ILE A 191 22.26 -15.75 -21.33
CA ILE A 191 22.47 -14.97 -22.54
C ILE A 191 22.58 -15.96 -23.69
N THR A 192 21.71 -15.82 -24.67
CA THR A 192 21.80 -16.52 -25.95
C THR A 192 22.18 -15.51 -27.02
N ASP A 193 23.38 -15.65 -27.56
CA ASP A 193 23.93 -14.84 -28.63
C ASP A 193 23.69 -15.52 -29.98
N TYR A 194 23.08 -14.80 -30.91
CA TYR A 194 22.78 -15.23 -32.28
C TYR A 194 23.68 -14.51 -33.30
N GLY A 195 24.81 -13.95 -32.87
CA GLY A 195 25.78 -13.27 -33.71
C GLY A 195 25.21 -12.00 -34.36
N ASP A 196 25.12 -12.01 -35.69
CA ASP A 196 24.64 -10.88 -36.49
C ASP A 196 23.14 -10.58 -36.30
N LYS A 197 22.40 -11.45 -35.61
CA LYS A 197 21.00 -11.25 -35.22
C LYS A 197 20.82 -10.63 -33.83
N GLY A 198 21.90 -10.44 -33.08
CA GLY A 198 21.87 -9.91 -31.72
C GLY A 198 21.74 -11.00 -30.67
N ARG A 199 21.24 -10.65 -29.49
CA ARG A 199 21.15 -11.57 -28.35
C ARG A 199 19.85 -11.46 -27.58
N ILE A 200 19.50 -12.55 -26.90
CA ILE A 200 18.42 -12.58 -25.93
C ILE A 200 19.04 -12.77 -24.54
N ASN A 201 18.79 -11.83 -23.64
CA ASN A 201 19.07 -12.03 -22.23
C ASN A 201 17.79 -12.53 -21.54
N THR A 202 17.86 -13.62 -20.80
CA THR A 202 16.75 -14.10 -19.97
C THR A 202 17.21 -14.21 -18.53
N TYR A 203 16.48 -13.53 -17.65
CA TYR A 203 16.72 -13.54 -16.21
C TYR A 203 15.60 -14.29 -15.54
N PHE A 204 15.97 -15.25 -14.70
CA PHE A 204 15.04 -16.05 -13.93
C PHE A 204 15.28 -15.80 -12.47
N ALA A 205 14.22 -15.48 -11.74
CA ALA A 205 14.27 -15.29 -10.31
C ALA A 205 13.39 -16.34 -9.63
N TYR A 206 13.86 -16.86 -8.50
CA TYR A 206 13.23 -17.95 -7.78
C TYR A 206 13.03 -17.64 -6.29
N ARG A 207 11.90 -18.10 -5.77
CA ARG A 207 11.54 -18.06 -4.35
C ARG A 207 11.12 -19.46 -3.93
N ASP A 208 11.77 -20.01 -2.91
CA ASP A 208 11.47 -21.34 -2.37
C ASP A 208 11.41 -22.44 -3.45
N GLY A 209 12.33 -22.36 -4.43
CA GLY A 209 12.42 -23.29 -5.55
C GLY A 209 11.34 -23.13 -6.63
N LYS A 210 10.50 -22.09 -6.57
CA LYS A 210 9.45 -21.80 -7.55
C LYS A 210 9.79 -20.55 -8.37
N PRO A 211 9.34 -20.45 -9.63
CA PRO A 211 9.47 -19.22 -10.41
C PRO A 211 8.82 -18.03 -9.71
N MET A 212 9.61 -16.99 -9.46
CA MET A 212 9.15 -15.71 -8.93
C MET A 212 8.93 -14.72 -10.08
N ALA A 213 9.91 -14.58 -10.97
CA ALA A 213 9.80 -13.71 -12.14
C ALA A 213 10.72 -14.17 -13.26
N VAL A 214 10.31 -13.85 -14.49
CA VAL A 214 11.13 -13.98 -15.70
C VAL A 214 11.16 -12.63 -16.41
N VAL A 215 12.36 -12.16 -16.73
CA VAL A 215 12.58 -10.97 -17.55
C VAL A 215 13.35 -11.41 -18.79
N LYS A 216 12.75 -11.22 -19.97
CA LYS A 216 13.36 -11.54 -21.27
C LYS A 216 13.60 -10.26 -22.04
N GLU A 217 14.84 -10.02 -22.44
CA GLU A 217 15.28 -8.85 -23.17
C GLU A 217 15.75 -9.25 -24.57
N ASN A 218 15.21 -8.60 -25.60
CA ASN A 218 15.73 -8.70 -26.96
C ASN A 218 16.68 -7.53 -27.23
N VAL A 219 17.95 -7.84 -27.50
CA VAL A 219 19.00 -6.87 -27.78
C VAL A 219 19.42 -7.04 -29.24
N PRO A 220 19.08 -6.11 -30.13
CA PRO A 220 19.49 -6.17 -31.54
C PRO A 220 21.01 -6.22 -31.69
N ALA A 221 21.47 -6.73 -32.84
CA ALA A 221 22.88 -6.71 -33.18
C ALA A 221 23.46 -5.29 -33.08
N MET A 222 24.68 -5.18 -32.54
CA MET A 222 25.39 -3.92 -32.30
C MET A 222 24.72 -2.97 -31.28
N ALA A 223 23.57 -3.33 -30.69
CA ALA A 223 22.94 -2.52 -29.66
C ALA A 223 23.51 -2.81 -28.26
N THR A 224 23.57 -1.76 -27.43
CA THR A 224 23.96 -1.88 -26.01
C THR A 224 22.77 -2.03 -25.08
N ARG A 225 21.55 -1.79 -25.57
CA ARG A 225 20.29 -1.83 -24.81
C ARG A 225 19.24 -2.65 -25.54
N PRO A 226 18.32 -3.29 -24.80
CA PRO A 226 17.22 -4.00 -25.42
C PRO A 226 16.22 -3.05 -26.07
N ASN A 227 15.68 -3.45 -27.22
CA ASN A 227 14.57 -2.76 -27.86
C ASN A 227 13.20 -3.36 -27.46
N ALA A 228 13.19 -4.59 -26.95
CA ALA A 228 11.99 -5.22 -26.40
C ALA A 228 12.28 -5.92 -25.08
N VAL A 229 11.37 -5.82 -24.12
CA VAL A 229 11.46 -6.50 -22.82
C VAL A 229 10.11 -7.06 -22.44
N THR A 230 10.09 -8.36 -22.17
CA THR A 230 8.91 -9.09 -21.67
C THR A 230 9.14 -9.49 -20.23
N ARG A 231 8.16 -9.26 -19.36
CA ARG A 231 8.22 -9.60 -17.94
C ARG A 231 6.97 -10.35 -17.52
N ALA A 232 7.16 -11.51 -16.92
CA ALA A 232 6.12 -12.27 -16.23
C ALA A 232 6.55 -12.53 -14.79
N GLY A 233 5.61 -12.54 -13.87
CA GLY A 233 5.95 -12.77 -12.46
C GLY A 233 4.77 -13.14 -11.58
N TRP A 234 5.05 -13.96 -10.58
CA TRP A 234 4.07 -14.63 -9.73
C TRP A 234 4.29 -14.28 -8.26
N ASN A 235 3.19 -14.07 -7.54
CA ASN A 235 3.25 -13.86 -6.10
C ASN A 235 3.53 -15.19 -5.35
N ASP A 236 3.59 -15.14 -4.02
CA ASP A 236 3.91 -16.28 -3.16
C ASP A 236 2.91 -17.45 -3.28
N GLN A 237 1.70 -17.15 -3.75
CA GLN A 237 0.64 -18.12 -4.00
C GLN A 237 0.69 -18.72 -5.41
N GLY A 238 1.65 -18.30 -6.25
CA GLY A 238 1.77 -18.71 -7.65
C GLY A 238 0.79 -17.99 -8.59
N VAL A 239 0.13 -16.92 -8.15
CA VAL A 239 -0.77 -16.12 -8.99
C VAL A 239 0.05 -15.14 -9.82
N LEU A 240 -0.22 -15.10 -11.14
CA LEU A 240 0.42 -14.16 -12.05
C LEU A 240 -0.01 -12.72 -11.71
N VAL A 241 0.96 -11.85 -11.37
CA VAL A 241 0.73 -10.45 -10.95
C VAL A 241 1.56 -9.45 -11.75
N LEU A 242 2.57 -9.90 -12.47
CA LEU A 242 3.35 -9.07 -13.40
C LEU A 242 3.22 -9.66 -14.81
N LYS A 243 2.78 -8.85 -15.77
CA LYS A 243 2.51 -9.26 -17.15
C LYS A 243 2.69 -8.09 -18.11
N THR A 244 3.93 -7.73 -18.38
CA THR A 244 4.23 -6.57 -19.23
C THR A 244 5.06 -6.97 -20.43
N LYS A 245 4.74 -6.39 -21.58
CA LYS A 245 5.52 -6.49 -22.81
C LYS A 245 5.79 -5.09 -23.32
N ARG A 246 7.07 -4.73 -23.39
CA ARG A 246 7.54 -3.46 -23.96
C ARG A 246 8.20 -3.73 -25.30
N ASP A 247 7.73 -3.05 -26.33
CA ASP A 247 8.32 -3.04 -27.68
C ASP A 247 8.60 -1.58 -28.06
N GLY A 248 9.88 -1.20 -28.12
CA GLY A 248 10.30 0.19 -28.25
C GLY A 248 9.84 1.04 -27.06
N SER A 249 9.07 2.09 -27.34
CA SER A 249 8.45 2.97 -26.33
C SER A 249 7.08 2.49 -25.85
N THR A 250 6.50 1.48 -26.50
CA THR A 250 5.13 1.02 -26.21
C THR A 250 5.18 -0.09 -25.17
N THR A 251 4.39 0.02 -24.10
CA THR A 251 4.19 -1.04 -23.12
C THR A 251 2.75 -1.51 -23.17
N THR A 252 2.56 -2.83 -23.25
CA THR A 252 1.27 -3.51 -23.31
C THR A 252 1.22 -4.63 -22.28
N GLU A 253 0.02 -5.15 -22.03
CA GLU A 253 -0.18 -6.35 -21.23
C GLU A 253 0.35 -7.57 -22.00
N LEU A 254 1.08 -8.45 -21.30
CA LEU A 254 1.52 -9.73 -21.85
C LEU A 254 0.35 -10.73 -21.85
N ALA A 255 0.15 -11.43 -22.95
CA ALA A 255 -0.89 -12.46 -23.05
C ALA A 255 -0.64 -13.62 -22.07
N ASP A 256 -1.71 -14.19 -21.51
CA ASP A 256 -1.61 -15.23 -20.48
C ASP A 256 -0.87 -16.50 -20.98
N ASN A 257 -1.03 -16.86 -22.26
CA ASN A 257 -0.30 -17.98 -22.87
C ASN A 257 1.21 -17.73 -22.93
N ASP A 258 1.63 -16.49 -23.23
CA ASP A 258 3.05 -16.11 -23.26
C ASP A 258 3.63 -16.07 -21.85
N ALA A 259 2.86 -15.57 -20.87
CA ALA A 259 3.25 -15.61 -19.47
C ALA A 259 3.41 -17.07 -18.98
N LYS A 260 2.51 -17.97 -19.37
CA LYS A 260 2.63 -19.40 -19.08
C LYS A 260 3.87 -20.01 -19.72
N ALA A 261 4.19 -19.68 -20.97
CA ALA A 261 5.39 -20.17 -21.63
C ALA A 261 6.67 -19.73 -20.89
N LEU A 262 6.71 -18.50 -20.37
CA LEU A 262 7.82 -18.03 -19.52
C LEU A 262 7.88 -18.77 -18.18
N HIS A 263 6.73 -19.08 -17.57
CA HIS A 263 6.68 -19.90 -16.36
C HIS A 263 7.31 -21.28 -16.60
N ASP A 264 6.84 -21.98 -17.64
CA ASP A 264 7.30 -23.34 -17.97
C ASP A 264 8.81 -23.35 -18.30
N LEU A 265 9.29 -22.31 -18.99
CA LEU A 265 10.72 -22.11 -19.22
C LEU A 265 11.51 -21.95 -17.91
N ALA A 266 10.99 -21.17 -16.95
CA ALA A 266 11.64 -21.00 -15.65
C ALA A 266 11.68 -22.29 -14.83
N VAL A 267 10.60 -23.10 -14.87
CA VAL A 267 10.58 -24.41 -14.22
C VAL A 267 11.68 -25.32 -14.80
N SER A 268 11.74 -25.44 -16.13
CA SER A 268 12.77 -26.24 -16.81
C SER A 268 14.19 -25.75 -16.51
N LYS A 269 14.40 -24.43 -16.48
CA LYS A 269 15.69 -23.83 -16.13
C LYS A 269 16.08 -24.13 -14.69
N PHE A 270 15.13 -24.04 -13.75
CA PHE A 270 15.37 -24.38 -12.35
C PHE A 270 15.81 -25.83 -12.19
N GLU A 271 15.11 -26.78 -12.81
CA GLU A 271 15.43 -28.22 -12.73
C GLU A 271 16.83 -28.55 -13.25
N THR A 272 17.30 -27.80 -14.25
CA THR A 272 18.62 -27.98 -14.85
C THR A 272 19.71 -27.37 -13.97
N VAL A 273 19.54 -26.10 -13.59
CA VAL A 273 20.60 -25.33 -12.91
C VAL A 273 20.69 -25.69 -11.42
N SER A 274 19.58 -26.00 -10.75
CA SER A 274 19.58 -26.35 -9.31
C SER A 274 20.46 -27.56 -8.98
N LYS A 275 20.63 -28.48 -9.94
CA LYS A 275 21.50 -29.67 -9.84
C LYS A 275 23.00 -29.34 -9.93
N LYS A 276 23.35 -28.12 -10.33
CA LYS A 276 24.74 -27.64 -10.50
C LYS A 276 25.24 -26.84 -9.30
N LYS A 277 24.69 -27.10 -8.11
CA LYS A 277 25.01 -26.37 -6.88
C LYS A 277 26.54 -26.31 -6.63
N PRO A 278 27.11 -25.12 -6.36
CA PRO A 278 28.54 -24.93 -6.09
C PRO A 278 28.95 -25.24 -4.63
#